data_AF-A0A318SBH7-F1
#
_entry.id   AF-A0A318SBH7-F1
#
_cell.length_a   1.000
_cell.length_b   1.000
_cell.length_c   1.000
_cell.angle_alpha   90.00
_cell.angle_beta   90.00
_cell.angle_gamma   90.00
#
_symmetry.space_group_name_H-M   'P 1'
#
loop_
_entity.id
_entity.type
_entity.pdbx_description
1 polymer ?
#
loop_
_entity_poly.entity_id
_entity_poly.type
_entity_poly.pdbx_seq_one_letter_code
_entity_poly.pdbx_strand_id
1 'polypeptide(L)' 'MHMHIVPRYYVQSTEDHEFLRADGEGGVDYAPLIVNASPFTSPEAAADAVQDHCGGQGVVFRCYELEGS' A
#
# COMPACT_ATOMS: atom_id res chain seq x y z
N MET A 1 20.66 12.44 14.38
CA MET A 1 19.82 11.65 13.46
C MET A 1 18.79 10.94 14.33
N HIS A 2 17.53 11.38 14.29
CA HIS A 2 16.46 10.66 14.96
C HIS A 2 15.88 9.63 13.98
N MET A 3 15.76 8.38 14.44
CA MET A 3 15.18 7.30 13.68
C MET A 3 13.77 7.05 14.21
N HIS A 4 12.79 7.09 13.31
CA HIS A 4 11.39 6.84 13.63
C HIS A 4 10.93 5.60 12.90
N ILE A 5 10.16 4.75 13.58
CA ILE A 5 9.50 3.60 12.96
C ILE A 5 8.10 4.05 12.57
N VAL A 6 7.79 4.05 11.28
CA VAL A 6 6.49 4.48 10.74
C VAL A 6 5.79 3.30 10.06
N PRO A 7 4.46 3.18 10.20
CA PRO A 7 3.69 2.18 9.47
C PRO A 7 3.53 2.57 8.00
N ARG A 8 3.60 1.57 7.12
CA ARG A 8 3.32 1.67 5.68
C ARG A 8 2.30 0.61 5.29
N TYR A 9 1.37 0.97 4.41
CA TYR A 9 0.26 0.12 4.03
C TYR A 9 0.31 -0.16 2.54
N TYR A 10 0.31 -1.43 2.16
CA TYR A 10 0.36 -1.87 0.78
C TYR A 10 -0.91 -2.63 0.45
N VAL A 11 -1.59 -2.23 -0.61
CA VAL A 11 -2.84 -2.86 -1.04
C VAL A 11 -2.54 -3.77 -2.21
N GLN A 12 -2.92 -5.03 -2.11
CA GLN A 12 -2.84 -6.00 -3.19
C GLN A 12 -4.24 -6.49 -3.56
N SER A 13 -4.56 -6.45 -4.84
CA SER A 13 -5.79 -7.05 -5.37
C SER A 13 -5.73 -8.58 -5.23
N THR A 14 -6.84 -9.19 -4.83
CA THR A 14 -6.93 -10.66 -4.77
C THR A 14 -7.20 -11.32 -6.12
N GLU A 15 -7.57 -10.53 -7.14
CA GLU A 15 -7.94 -11.04 -8.46
C GLU A 15 -6.71 -11.29 -9.35
N ASP A 16 -5.83 -10.31 -9.43
CA ASP A 16 -4.66 -10.28 -10.31
C ASP A 16 -3.32 -10.26 -9.55
N HIS A 17 -3.37 -10.13 -8.22
CA HIS A 17 -2.21 -10.04 -7.33
C HIS A 17 -1.33 -8.79 -7.58
N GLU A 18 -1.87 -7.77 -8.23
CA GLU A 18 -1.18 -6.50 -8.46
C GLU A 18 -1.28 -5.59 -7.23
N PHE A 19 -0.24 -4.78 -7.00
CA PHE A 19 -0.25 -3.78 -5.94
C PHE A 19 -0.87 -2.48 -6.46
N LEU A 20 -1.76 -1.87 -5.68
CA LEU A 20 -2.26 -0.54 -6.00
C LEU A 20 -1.20 0.51 -5.67
N ARG A 21 -1.07 1.50 -6.55
CA ARG A 21 -0.26 2.68 -6.32
C ARG A 21 -1.00 3.63 -5.39
N ALA A 22 -0.29 4.15 -4.39
CA ALA A 22 -0.76 5.22 -3.52
C ALA A 22 -0.74 6.61 -4.19
N ASP A 23 -1.26 6.72 -5.42
CA ASP A 23 -1.35 7.98 -6.19
C ASP A 23 -2.75 8.63 -6.14
N GLY A 24 -3.76 7.88 -5.68
CA GLY A 24 -5.16 8.33 -5.64
C GLY A 24 -5.88 8.29 -6.99
N GLU A 25 -5.23 7.80 -8.05
CA GLU A 25 -5.80 7.64 -9.38
C GLU A 25 -6.22 6.18 -9.68
N GLY A 26 -5.89 5.25 -8.78
CA GLY A 26 -6.16 3.83 -8.96
C GLY A 26 -5.13 3.15 -9.87
N GLY A 27 -3.94 3.73 -10.01
CA GLY A 27 -2.84 3.12 -10.73
C GLY A 27 -2.37 1.82 -10.05
N VAL A 28 -1.66 0.99 -10.81
CA VAL A 28 -1.04 -0.25 -10.31
C VAL A 28 0.48 -0.18 -10.39
N ASP A 29 1.15 -0.80 -9.42
CA ASP A 29 2.58 -1.06 -9.44
C ASP A 29 2.82 -2.52 -9.82
N TYR A 30 3.42 -2.71 -11.00
CA TYR A 30 3.89 -4.01 -11.49
C TYR A 30 5.17 -4.42 -10.77
N ALA A 31 5.05 -4.66 -9.46
CA ALA A 31 6.16 -4.98 -8.57
C ALA A 31 6.04 -6.44 -8.09
N PRO A 32 7.05 -7.30 -8.34
CA PRO A 32 7.03 -8.68 -7.86
C PRO A 32 7.23 -8.81 -6.35
N LEU A 33 7.67 -7.73 -5.68
CA LEU A 33 7.96 -7.69 -4.26
C LEU A 33 7.31 -6.45 -3.64
N ILE A 34 6.71 -6.63 -2.46
CA ILE A 34 6.03 -5.55 -1.70
C ILE A 34 6.90 -4.33 -1.45
N VAL A 35 8.21 -4.51 -1.23
CA VAL A 35 9.16 -3.41 -0.98
C VAL A 35 9.39 -2.49 -2.18
N ASN A 36 8.92 -2.88 -3.37
CA ASN A 36 9.01 -2.09 -4.59
C ASN A 36 7.67 -1.43 -4.97
N ALA A 37 6.59 -1.70 -4.21
CA ALA A 37 5.30 -1.08 -4.41
C ALA A 37 5.24 0.28 -3.68
N SER A 38 4.32 1.15 -4.09
CA SER A 38 4.12 2.46 -3.46
C SER A 38 3.24 2.33 -2.22
N PRO A 39 3.72 2.67 -1.02
CA PRO A 39 2.92 2.54 0.19
C PRO A 39 1.94 3.70 0.39
N PHE A 40 0.76 3.38 0.90
CA PHE A 40 -0.13 4.32 1.55
C PHE A 40 0.41 4.69 2.94
N THR A 41 0.15 5.92 3.38
CA THR A 41 0.65 6.46 4.66
C THR A 41 -0.36 6.34 5.81
N SER A 42 -1.63 6.01 5.51
CA SER A 42 -2.68 5.78 6.50
C SER A 42 -3.44 4.49 6.23
N PRO A 43 -3.95 3.82 7.29
CA PRO A 43 -4.77 2.63 7.12
C PRO A 43 -6.10 2.94 6.44
N GLU A 44 -6.67 4.12 6.67
CA GLU A 44 -7.95 4.54 6.08
C GLU A 44 -7.82 4.66 4.55
N ALA A 45 -6.76 5.31 4.05
CA ALA A 45 -6.55 5.46 2.61
C ALA A 45 -6.34 4.10 1.92
N ALA A 46 -5.67 3.15 2.58
CA ALA A 46 -5.52 1.79 2.07
C ALA A 46 -6.86 1.04 2.04
N ALA A 47 -7.72 1.23 3.05
CA ALA A 47 -9.04 0.62 3.08
C ALA A 47 -9.97 1.19 2.00
N ASP A 48 -9.96 2.51 1.81
CA ASP A 48 -10.71 3.18 0.75
C ASP A 48 -10.26 2.68 -0.63
N ALA A 49 -8.95 2.53 -0.85
CA ALA A 49 -8.43 1.98 -2.10
C ALA A 49 -8.89 0.53 -2.37
N VAL A 50 -9.01 -0.32 -1.33
CA VAL A 50 -9.59 -1.67 -1.48
C VAL A 50 -11.06 -1.59 -1.91
N GLN A 51 -11.83 -0.67 -1.33
CA GLN A 51 -13.24 -0.51 -1.64
C GLN A 51 -13.45 0.00 -3.07
N ASP A 52 -12.68 1.02 -3.47
CA ASP A 52 -12.88 1.75 -4.72
C ASP A 52 -12.27 1.02 -5.93
N HIS A 53 -11.14 0.34 -5.75
CA HIS A 53 -10.36 -0.23 -6.86
C HIS A 53 -10.30 -1.76 -6.87
N CYS A 54 -10.59 -2.43 -5.74
CA CYS A 54 -10.62 -3.90 -5.66
C CYS A 54 -12.03 -4.47 -5.41
N GLY A 55 -13.08 -3.66 -5.55
CA GLY A 55 -14.46 -4.09 -5.30
C GLY A 55 -14.70 -4.62 -3.89
N GLY A 56 -13.91 -4.16 -2.91
CA GLY A 56 -13.96 -4.64 -1.52
C GLY A 56 -13.27 -5.99 -1.30
N GLN A 57 -12.54 -6.53 -2.27
CA GLN A 57 -11.80 -7.80 -2.18
C GLN A 57 -10.30 -7.55 -2.44
N GLY A 58 -9.58 -7.16 -1.37
CA GLY A 58 -8.15 -6.89 -1.42
C GLY A 58 -7.47 -7.21 -0.10
N VAL A 59 -6.15 -7.37 -0.12
CA VAL A 59 -5.32 -7.60 1.08
C VAL A 59 -4.53 -6.34 1.39
N VAL A 60 -4.57 -5.91 2.65
CA VAL A 60 -3.73 -4.82 3.15
C VAL A 60 -2.59 -5.39 3.97
N PHE A 61 -1.37 -5.18 3.51
CA PHE A 61 -0.16 -5.48 4.28
C PHE A 61 0.26 -4.23 5.05
N ARG A 62 0.45 -4.37 6.36
CA ARG A 62 1.07 -3.33 7.20
C ARG A 62 2.52 -3.70 7.46
N CYS A 63 3.43 -2.91 6.89
CA CYS A 63 4.86 -3.00 7.15
C CYS A 63 5.32 -1.82 8.00
N TYR A 64 6.51 -1.93 8.60
CA TYR A 64 7.11 -0.87 9.39
C TYR A 64 8.46 -0.50 8.81
N GLU A 65 8.65 0.78 8.54
CA GLU A 65 9.87 1.31 7.94
C GLU A 65 10.58 2.25 8.89
N LEU A 66 11.90 2.27 8.77
CA LEU A 66 12.78 3.14 9.55
C LEU A 66 13.03 4.41 8.73
N GLU A 67 12.54 5.55 9.21
CA GLU A 67 12.77 6.85 8.58
C GLU A 67 13.78 7.67 9.38
N GLY A 68 14.74 8.26 8.68
CA GLY A 68 15.68 9.22 9.25
C GLY A 68 15.20 10.65 9.00
N SER A 69 15.13 11.45 10.07
CA SER A 69 14.93 12.91 10.01
C SER A 69 16.25 13.67 10.05
#